data_AF-A0A7V5D9A4-F1
#
_entry.id   AF-A0A7V5D9A4-F1
#
_cell.length_a   1.000
_cell.length_b   1.000
_cell.length_c   1.000
_cell.angle_alpha   90.00
_cell.angle_beta   90.00
_cell.angle_gamma   90.00
#
_symmetry.space_group_name_H-M   'P 1'
#
loop_
_entity.id
_entity.type
_entity.pdbx_description
1 polymer ?
#
loop_
_entity_poly.entity_id
_entity_poly.type
_entity_poly.pdbx_seq_one_letter_code
_entity_poly.pdbx_strand_id
1 'polypeptide(L)' 'MRILEKGRFSEHISIAGNLMLPSYLVNSRIPALIDSGMTVMGPVLYEDLKPYHNYPKIYHLLTHSHFDHCGSTPFL' A
#
# COMPACT_ATOMS: atom_id res chain seq x y z
N MET A 1 -10.80 4.78 -17.97
CA MET A 1 -11.57 4.57 -16.73
C MET A 1 -10.76 5.12 -15.57
N ARG A 2 -11.36 5.87 -14.64
CA ARG A 2 -10.69 6.40 -13.44
C ARG A 2 -11.28 5.69 -12.22
N ILE A 3 -10.42 5.22 -11.32
CA ILE A 3 -10.82 4.55 -10.06
C ILE A 3 -10.78 5.60 -8.95
N LEU A 4 -11.84 5.70 -8.16
CA LEU A 4 -12.03 6.73 -7.12
C LEU A 4 -12.32 6.13 -5.73
N GLU A 5 -12.10 4.84 -5.57
CA GLU A 5 -12.28 4.12 -4.32
C GLU A 5 -11.11 3.17 -4.06
N LYS A 6 -10.89 2.82 -2.80
CA LYS A 6 -9.90 1.81 -2.41
C LYS A 6 -10.53 0.41 -2.43
N GLY A 7 -9.71 -0.64 -2.40
CA GLY A 7 -10.16 -2.02 -2.41
C GLY A 7 -9.61 -2.83 -3.58
N ARG A 8 -10.17 -4.01 -3.82
CA ARG A 8 -9.73 -4.92 -4.87
C ARG A 8 -10.26 -4.46 -6.23
N PHE A 9 -9.36 -4.14 -7.16
CA PHE A 9 -9.71 -3.70 -8.51
C PHE A 9 -9.61 -4.82 -9.55
N SER A 10 -8.69 -5.76 -9.35
CA SER A 10 -8.56 -6.94 -10.22
C SER A 10 -8.19 -8.18 -9.41
N GLU A 11 -7.99 -9.31 -10.10
CA GLU A 11 -7.47 -10.51 -9.46
C GLU A 11 -6.17 -10.22 -8.69
N HIS A 12 -5.29 -9.39 -9.25
CA HIS A 12 -3.93 -9.17 -8.77
C HIS A 12 -3.67 -7.78 -8.18
N ILE A 13 -4.60 -6.82 -8.26
CA ILE A 13 -4.34 -5.45 -7.81
C ILE A 13 -5.41 -4.99 -6.84
N SER A 14 -4.95 -4.52 -5.68
CA SER A 14 -5.75 -3.80 -4.69
C SER A 14 -5.15 -2.42 -4.42
N ILE A 15 -5.99 -1.46 -4.04
CA ILE A 15 -5.58 -0.13 -3.59
C ILE A 15 -5.80 -0.06 -2.07
N ALA A 16 -4.78 0.39 -1.33
CA ALA A 16 -4.78 0.55 0.12
C ALA A 16 -4.32 1.96 0.51
N GLY A 17 -4.59 2.36 1.75
CA GLY A 17 -4.21 3.68 2.25
C GLY A 17 -5.11 4.79 1.71
N ASN A 18 -4.54 5.99 1.56
CA ASN A 18 -5.29 7.17 1.15
C ASN A 18 -5.24 7.36 -0.38
N LEU A 19 -6.38 7.59 -1.03
CA LEU A 19 -6.47 7.69 -2.49
C LEU A 19 -5.73 8.90 -3.12
N MET A 20 -5.39 9.91 -2.32
CA MET A 20 -4.57 11.03 -2.79
C MET A 20 -3.10 10.62 -3.01
N LEU A 21 -2.61 9.67 -2.21
CA LEU A 21 -1.27 9.09 -2.28
C LEU A 21 -1.39 7.59 -1.98
N PRO A 22 -1.94 6.82 -2.95
CA PRO A 22 -2.33 5.45 -2.71
C PRO A 22 -1.12 4.52 -2.60
N SER A 23 -1.27 3.48 -1.78
CA SER A 23 -0.42 2.31 -1.87
C SER A 23 -1.09 1.28 -2.77
N TYR A 24 -0.34 0.71 -3.70
CA TYR A 24 -0.83 -0.38 -4.54
C TYR A 24 -0.33 -1.70 -4.01
N LEU A 25 -1.24 -2.65 -3.87
CA LEU A 25 -0.92 -3.99 -3.46
C LEU A 25 -1.04 -4.95 -4.65
N VAL A 26 0.06 -5.63 -4.95
CA VAL A 26 0.13 -6.69 -5.95
C VAL A 26 -0.09 -8.03 -5.25
N ASN A 27 -1.27 -8.61 -5.46
CA ASN A 27 -1.65 -9.92 -4.95
C ASN A 27 -1.00 -11.02 -5.79
N SER A 28 0.05 -11.62 -5.26
CA SER A 28 0.77 -12.74 -5.88
C SER A 28 1.21 -13.75 -4.81
N ARG A 29 1.95 -14.80 -5.20
CA ARG A 29 2.54 -15.76 -4.24
C ARG A 29 3.41 -15.06 -3.18
N ILE A 30 4.12 -14.00 -3.55
CA ILE A 30 4.82 -13.11 -2.62
C ILE A 30 4.25 -11.71 -2.87
N PRO A 31 3.38 -11.19 -1.98
CA PRO A 31 2.77 -9.89 -2.18
C PRO A 31 3.82 -8.78 -2.29
N ALA A 32 3.47 -7.72 -3.01
CA ALA A 32 4.27 -6.50 -3.06
C ALA A 32 3.38 -5.28 -2.79
N LEU A 33 3.88 -4.38 -1.96
CA LEU A 33 3.33 -3.05 -1.73
C LEU A 33 4.16 -2.04 -2.52
N ILE A 34 3.51 -1.17 -3.29
CA ILE A 34 4.15 -0.09 -4.04
C ILE A 34 3.73 1.24 -3.41
N ASP A 35 4.73 2.01 -2.97
CA ASP A 35 4.61 3.27 -2.22
C ASP A 35 3.80 3.17 -0.91
N SER A 36 3.97 4.15 -0.02
CA SER A 36 3.33 4.17 1.30
C SER A 36 2.65 5.49 1.67
N GLY A 37 2.77 6.54 0.84
CA GLY A 37 2.16 7.83 1.13
C GLY A 37 2.92 8.63 2.20
N MET A 38 2.25 9.59 2.83
CA MET A 38 2.83 10.44 3.90
C MET A 38 2.65 9.83 5.29
N THR A 39 3.53 10.17 6.25
CA THR A 39 3.48 9.70 7.65
C THR A 39 2.10 9.80 8.31
N VAL A 40 1.34 10.88 8.06
CA VAL A 40 -0.03 11.07 8.61
C VAL A 40 -1.04 10.01 8.13
N MET A 41 -0.77 9.38 6.99
CA MET A 41 -1.62 8.34 6.38
C MET A 41 -1.27 6.93 6.88
N GLY A 42 -0.16 6.77 7.61
CA GLY A 42 0.35 5.48 8.07
C GLY A 42 -0.66 4.63 8.83
N PRO A 43 -1.42 5.18 9.80
CA PRO A 43 -2.44 4.39 10.51
C PRO A 43 -3.51 3.80 9.59
N VAL A 44 -3.95 4.52 8.56
CA VAL A 44 -4.96 4.02 7.61
C VAL A 44 -4.36 2.90 6.76
N LEU A 45 -3.11 3.06 6.30
CA LEU A 45 -2.40 2.05 5.54
C LEU A 45 -2.18 0.77 6.38
N TYR A 46 -1.75 0.91 7.63
CA TYR A 46 -1.55 -0.20 8.56
C TYR A 46 -2.84 -1.01 8.77
N GLU A 47 -3.96 -0.31 8.97
CA GLU A 47 -5.26 -0.95 9.12
C GLU A 47 -5.69 -1.71 7.84
N ASP A 48 -5.48 -1.13 6.66
CA ASP A 48 -5.77 -1.79 5.38
C ASP A 48 -4.86 -3.01 5.12
N LEU A 49 -3.66 -3.04 5.71
CA LEU A 49 -2.69 -4.12 5.57
C LEU A 49 -2.83 -5.24 6.62
N LYS A 50 -3.82 -5.17 7.52
CA LYS A 50 -4.13 -6.24 8.49
C LYS A 50 -4.16 -7.65 7.92
N PRO A 51 -4.76 -7.92 6.73
CA PRO A 51 -4.73 -9.26 6.13
C PRO A 51 -3.31 -9.78 5.83
N TYR A 52 -2.34 -8.87 5.71
CA TYR A 52 -0.96 -9.13 5.32
C TYR A 52 0.01 -9.21 6.49
N HIS A 53 -0.37 -8.83 7.72
CA HIS A 53 0.54 -8.82 8.88
C HIS A 53 1.14 -10.20 9.22
N ASN A 54 0.44 -11.29 8.86
CA ASN A 54 0.92 -12.66 9.09
C ASN A 54 1.58 -13.29 7.85
N TYR A 55 1.77 -12.53 6.77
CA TYR A 55 2.47 -13.05 5.59
C TYR A 55 3.96 -13.19 5.91
N PRO A 56 4.61 -14.32 5.55
CA PRO A 56 6.01 -14.55 5.88
C PRO A 56 6.96 -13.59 5.13
N LYS A 57 6.50 -13.01 4.03
CA LYS A 57 7.28 -12.06 3.23
C LYS A 57 6.37 -11.19 2.38
N ILE A 58 6.69 -9.89 2.35
CA ILE A 58 6.10 -8.89 1.46
C ILE A 58 7.25 -8.04 0.93
N TYR A 59 7.23 -7.71 -0.36
CA TYR A 59 8.14 -6.71 -0.90
C TYR A 59 7.56 -5.32 -0.71
N HIS A 60 8.34 -4.38 -0.20
CA HIS A 60 7.97 -2.97 -0.16
C HIS A 60 8.81 -2.22 -1.20
N LEU A 61 8.16 -1.80 -2.27
CA LEU A 61 8.76 -1.15 -3.43
C LEU A 61 8.43 0.33 -3.35
N LEU A 62 9.44 1.18 -3.38
CA LEU A 62 9.30 2.63 -3.37
C LEU A 62 9.71 3.17 -4.73
N THR A 63 8.91 4.04 -5.32
CA THR A 63 9.27 4.70 -6.58
C THR A 63 10.45 5.64 -6.40
N HIS A 64 10.45 6.41 -5.31
CA HIS A 64 11.53 7.31 -4.90
C HIS A 64 11.36 7.73 -3.42
N SER A 65 12.31 8.51 -2.91
CA SER A 65 12.43 8.83 -1.47
C SER A 65 11.87 10.20 -1.06
N HIS A 66 10.88 10.73 -1.80
CA HIS A 66 10.14 11.89 -1.28
C HIS A 66 9.20 11.47 -0.15
N PHE A 67 8.96 12.40 0.77
CA PHE A 67 8.22 12.15 2.01
C PHE A 67 6.77 11.67 1.78
N ASP A 68 6.21 11.95 0.61
CA ASP A 68 4.87 11.58 0.17
C ASP A 68 4.80 10.23 -0.54
N HIS A 69 5.93 9.56 -0.78
CA HIS A 69 6.01 8.21 -1.32
C HIS A 69 6.48 7.17 -0.28
N CYS A 70 7.32 7.58 0.67
CA CYS A 70 7.89 6.68 1.68
C CYS A 70 7.54 7.05 3.13
N GLY A 71 6.72 8.08 3.36
CA GLY A 71 6.47 8.64 4.69
C GLY A 71 5.75 7.70 5.65
N SER A 72 4.92 6.78 5.17
CA SER A 72 4.25 5.78 6.02
C SER A 72 5.05 4.50 6.22
N THR A 73 6.21 4.35 5.57
CA THR A 73 7.06 3.16 5.70
C THR A 73 7.31 2.73 7.16
N PRO A 74 7.52 3.64 8.14
CA PRO A 74 7.75 3.25 9.53
C PRO A 74 6.56 2.56 10.24
N PHE A 75 5.37 2.55 9.63
CA PHE A 75 4.19 1.86 10.16
C PHE A 75 4.05 0.43 9.65
N LEU A 76 4.86 0.01 8.67
CA LEU A 76 4.74 -1.26 7.96
C LEU A 76 5.53 -2.39 8.60
#